data_AF-A0A950T0I2-F1
#
_entry.id   AF-A0A950T0I2-F1
#
_cell.length_a   1.000
_cell.length_b   1.000
_cell.length_c   1.000
_cell.angle_alpha   90.00
_cell.angle_beta   90.00
_cell.angle_gamma   90.00
#
_symmetry.space_group_name_H-M   'P 1'
#
loop_
_entity.id
_entity.type
_entity.pdbx_description
1 polymer ?
#
loop_
_entity_poly.entity_id
_entity_poly.type
_entity_poly.pdbx_seq_one_letter_code
_entity_poly.pdbx_strand_id
1 'polypeptide(L)'
;ISIDPRDQPADVAIAKAKALAAYHHPGADVGWHFLTGRPEAVREVADTIGFPFRHDAELDQYIHPAGFVVAEPSGRVGSYLLGIDTQPAELLAALTNAAQGRTVGLVTRILLLCHGKGAPLGRYSLAIEGAFVAANLAAIAGAAAVFAAIWRRRHG
;
A
#
# COMPACT_ATOMS: atom_id res chain seq x y z
N ILE A 1 -3.33 14.24 -4.75
CA ILE A 1 -4.64 14.86 -4.39
C ILE A 1 -4.83 14.61 -2.91
N SER A 2 -5.12 15.62 -2.10
CA SER A 2 -5.41 15.41 -0.68
C SER A 2 -6.69 14.60 -0.52
N ILE A 3 -6.66 13.65 0.41
CA ILE A 3 -7.80 12.81 0.81
C ILE A 3 -8.51 13.34 2.04
N ASP A 4 -7.92 14.32 2.75
CA ASP A 4 -8.55 14.95 3.90
C ASP A 4 -9.47 16.08 3.40
N PRO A 5 -10.79 15.98 3.58
CA PRO A 5 -11.73 17.03 3.16
C PRO A 5 -11.56 18.34 3.94
N ARG A 6 -10.79 18.32 5.04
CA ARG A 6 -10.46 19.51 5.83
C ARG A 6 -9.34 20.33 5.17
N ASP A 7 -8.51 19.72 4.33
CA ASP A 7 -7.38 20.39 3.68
C ASP A 7 -7.85 21.45 2.69
N GLN A 8 -7.36 22.66 2.89
CA GLN A 8 -7.65 23.82 2.06
C GLN A 8 -6.60 24.01 0.97
N PRO A 9 -6.89 24.81 -0.09
CA PRO A 9 -5.92 25.12 -1.12
C PRO A 9 -4.59 25.68 -0.58
N ALA A 10 -4.63 26.41 0.54
CA ALA A 10 -3.43 26.90 1.22
C ALA A 10 -2.55 25.77 1.77
N ASP A 11 -3.13 24.73 2.37
CA ASP A 11 -2.40 23.58 2.92
C ASP A 11 -1.67 22.80 1.81
N VAL A 12 -2.36 22.63 0.68
CA VAL A 12 -1.80 21.99 -0.52
C VAL A 12 -0.64 22.81 -1.12
N ALA A 13 -0.74 24.14 -1.11
CA ALA A 13 0.34 25.01 -1.56
C ALA A 13 1.57 24.92 -0.64
N ILE A 14 1.35 24.86 0.68
CA ILE A 14 2.42 24.63 1.67
C ILE A 14 3.07 23.26 1.45
N ALA A 15 2.27 22.22 1.22
CA ALA A 15 2.78 20.88 0.91
C ALA A 15 3.64 20.85 -0.36
N LYS A 16 3.20 21.53 -1.43
CA LYS A 16 3.99 21.69 -2.66
C LYS A 16 5.32 22.40 -2.40
N ALA A 17 5.29 23.53 -1.68
CA ALA A 17 6.50 24.28 -1.35
C ALA A 17 7.51 23.43 -0.55
N LYS A 18 7.02 22.67 0.44
CA LYS A 18 7.85 21.74 1.23
C LYS A 18 8.46 20.64 0.36
N ALA A 19 7.69 20.07 -0.56
CA ALA A 19 8.15 19.02 -1.45
C ALA A 19 9.23 19.53 -2.43
N LEU A 20 9.04 20.72 -3.01
CA LEU A 20 10.02 21.35 -3.89
C LEU A 20 11.30 21.77 -3.15
N ALA A 21 11.19 22.21 -1.89
CA ALA A 21 12.35 22.49 -1.05
C ALA A 21 13.12 21.22 -0.63
N ALA A 22 12.50 20.04 -0.69
CA ALA A 22 13.18 18.77 -0.48
C ALA A 22 13.78 18.19 -1.77
N TYR A 23 13.28 18.61 -2.93
CA TYR A 23 13.66 18.08 -4.23
C TYR A 23 14.04 19.18 -5.23
N HIS A 24 15.33 19.52 -5.27
CA HIS A 24 15.88 20.64 -6.05
C HIS A 24 16.11 20.31 -7.54
N HIS A 25 15.27 19.50 -8.18
CA HIS A 25 15.41 19.26 -9.62
C HIS A 25 14.82 20.45 -10.41
N PRO A 26 15.58 21.06 -11.34
CA PRO A 26 15.05 22.05 -12.28
C PRO A 26 13.81 21.51 -13.01
N GLY A 27 12.69 22.26 -12.99
CA GLY A 27 11.43 21.89 -13.65
C GLY A 27 10.46 21.05 -12.81
N ALA A 28 10.82 20.65 -11.58
CA ALA A 28 9.90 19.93 -10.69
C ALA A 28 8.63 20.74 -10.36
N ASP A 29 8.74 22.07 -10.31
CA ASP A 29 7.64 23.00 -10.06
C ASP A 29 6.55 22.95 -11.14
N VAL A 30 6.94 22.67 -12.39
CA VAL A 30 6.06 22.53 -13.55
C VAL A 30 5.41 21.14 -13.58
N GLY A 31 6.18 20.08 -13.30
CA GLY A 31 5.70 18.70 -13.38
C GLY A 31 4.89 18.23 -12.16
N TRP A 32 5.08 18.85 -10.99
CA TRP A 32 4.42 18.42 -9.76
C TRP A 32 3.18 19.26 -9.46
N HIS A 33 2.03 18.58 -9.44
CA HIS A 33 0.75 19.16 -9.08
C HIS A 33 0.27 18.57 -7.77
N PHE A 34 0.03 19.45 -6.81
CA PHE A 34 -0.61 19.14 -5.55
C PHE A 34 -2.03 19.70 -5.64
N LEU A 35 -3.02 18.87 -5.30
CA LEU A 35 -4.43 19.16 -5.55
C LEU A 35 -5.25 18.84 -4.30
N THR A 36 -6.32 19.58 -4.04
CA THR A 36 -7.42 19.22 -3.13
C THR A 36 -8.74 19.50 -3.86
N GLY A 37 -9.87 19.05 -3.34
CA GLY A 37 -11.16 19.24 -3.99
C GLY A 37 -12.34 18.82 -3.13
N ARG A 38 -13.52 18.82 -3.75
CA ARG A 38 -14.75 18.37 -3.09
C ARG A 38 -14.63 16.89 -2.70
N PRO A 39 -15.13 16.48 -1.52
CA PRO A 39 -14.97 15.11 -1.03
C PRO A 39 -15.47 14.05 -2.02
N GLU A 40 -16.55 14.34 -2.75
CA GLU A 40 -17.14 13.40 -3.73
C GLU A 40 -16.21 13.19 -4.92
N ALA A 41 -15.60 14.26 -5.43
CA ALA A 41 -14.69 14.19 -6.58
C ALA A 41 -13.39 13.46 -6.22
N VAL A 42 -12.85 13.71 -5.03
CA VAL A 42 -11.66 13.01 -4.53
C VAL A 42 -11.94 11.51 -4.38
N ARG A 43 -13.11 11.16 -3.84
CA ARG A 43 -13.54 9.76 -3.69
C ARG A 43 -13.75 9.07 -5.04
N GLU A 44 -14.36 9.74 -6.01
CA GLU A 44 -14.55 9.22 -7.36
C GLU A 44 -13.22 8.90 -8.05
N VAL A 45 -12.23 9.79 -7.95
CA VAL A 45 -10.88 9.54 -8.48
C VAL A 45 -10.24 8.35 -7.78
N ALA A 46 -10.30 8.32 -6.45
CA ALA A 46 -9.73 7.25 -5.63
C ALA A 46 -10.35 5.88 -5.97
N ASP A 47 -11.67 5.80 -6.11
CA ASP A 47 -12.37 4.57 -6.46
C ASP A 47 -12.01 4.10 -7.89
N THR A 48 -11.91 5.05 -8.84
CA THR A 48 -11.52 4.77 -10.23
C THR A 48 -10.13 4.14 -10.34
N ILE A 49 -9.18 4.64 -9.54
CA ILE A 49 -7.80 4.14 -9.53
C ILE A 49 -7.56 3.04 -8.49
N GLY A 50 -8.60 2.54 -7.82
CA GLY A 50 -8.49 1.46 -6.83
C GLY A 50 -7.70 1.83 -5.57
N PHE A 51 -7.80 3.09 -5.11
CA PHE A 51 -7.10 3.65 -3.95
C PHE A 51 -8.10 4.01 -2.82
N PRO A 52 -8.80 3.04 -2.22
CA PRO A 52 -9.79 3.30 -1.18
C PRO A 52 -9.14 3.91 0.06
N PHE A 53 -9.81 4.89 0.68
CA PHE A 53 -9.38 5.49 1.94
C PHE A 53 -10.56 5.61 2.90
N ARG A 54 -10.28 5.58 4.21
CA ARG A 54 -11.28 5.78 5.27
C ARG A 54 -10.70 6.59 6.42
N HIS A 55 -11.53 7.39 7.08
CA HIS A 55 -11.15 8.05 8.32
C HIS A 55 -11.18 7.04 9.48
N ASP A 56 -10.20 7.16 10.36
CA ASP A 56 -10.12 6.50 11.65
C ASP A 56 -10.34 7.55 12.73
N ALA A 57 -11.49 7.48 13.38
CA ALA A 57 -11.89 8.46 14.39
C ALA A 57 -11.10 8.34 15.70
N GLU A 58 -10.50 7.19 15.98
CA GLU A 58 -9.71 6.98 17.19
C GLU A 58 -8.33 7.64 17.06
N LEU A 59 -7.75 7.59 15.84
CA LEU A 59 -6.45 8.18 15.54
C LEU A 59 -6.52 9.58 14.92
N ASP A 60 -7.73 10.04 14.59
CA ASP A 60 -8.00 11.23 13.75
C ASP A 60 -7.14 11.27 12.48
N GLN A 61 -7.03 10.12 11.80
CA GLN A 61 -6.19 9.95 10.62
C GLN A 61 -6.92 9.22 9.51
N TYR A 62 -6.46 9.39 8.28
CA TYR A 62 -6.97 8.62 7.15
C TYR A 62 -6.12 7.37 6.93
N ILE A 63 -6.78 6.22 6.92
CA ILE A 63 -6.19 4.95 6.54
C ILE A 63 -6.30 4.84 5.02
N HIS A 64 -5.14 4.76 4.37
CA HIS A 64 -5.01 4.67 2.93
C HIS A 64 -3.81 3.78 2.54
N PRO A 65 -3.76 3.26 1.30
CA PRO A 65 -2.59 2.59 0.76
C PRO A 65 -1.41 3.56 0.68
N ALA A 66 -0.15 3.11 0.81
CA ALA A 66 0.97 3.91 0.31
C ALA A 66 1.54 3.32 -0.96
N GLY A 67 1.94 4.23 -1.84
CA GLY A 67 2.47 3.92 -3.13
C GLY A 67 2.13 4.98 -4.17
N PHE A 68 2.48 4.66 -5.41
CA PHE A 68 2.18 5.47 -6.59
C PHE A 68 1.31 4.67 -7.55
N VAL A 69 0.36 5.36 -8.18
CA VAL A 69 -0.38 4.84 -9.33
C VAL A 69 0.17 5.51 -10.57
N VAL A 70 0.60 4.72 -11.55
CA VAL A 70 1.11 5.23 -12.83
C VAL A 70 0.06 5.01 -13.89
N ALA A 71 -0.42 6.10 -14.49
CA ALA A 71 -1.40 6.07 -15.57
C ALA A 71 -0.72 6.09 -16.94
N GLU A 72 -1.34 5.43 -17.91
CA GLU A 72 -1.02 5.51 -19.33
C GLU A 72 -1.60 6.79 -19.95
N PRO A 73 -1.05 7.26 -21.10
CA PRO A 73 -1.64 8.39 -21.84
C PRO A 73 -3.11 8.16 -22.26
N SER A 74 -3.55 6.90 -22.34
CA SER A 74 -4.94 6.51 -22.62
C SER A 74 -5.90 6.78 -21.46
N GLY A 75 -5.40 7.15 -20.28
CA GLY A 75 -6.19 7.33 -19.06
C GLY A 75 -6.40 6.03 -18.26
N ARG A 76 -5.85 4.90 -18.71
CA ARG A 76 -5.89 3.64 -17.97
C ARG A 76 -4.76 3.56 -16.94
N VAL A 77 -4.97 2.81 -15.86
CA VAL A 77 -3.88 2.49 -14.93
C VAL A 77 -2.91 1.51 -15.59
N GLY A 78 -1.64 1.89 -15.67
CA GLY A 78 -0.55 1.10 -16.24
C GLY A 78 0.17 0.23 -15.21
N SER A 79 0.38 0.75 -13.99
CA SER A 79 1.01 0.00 -12.88
C SER A 79 0.77 0.63 -11.50
N TYR A 80 1.03 -0.15 -10.46
CA TYR A 80 1.06 0.28 -9.06
C TYR A 80 2.44 0.03 -8.47
N LEU A 81 3.02 1.03 -7.81
CA LEU A 81 4.26 0.90 -7.04
C LEU A 81 3.88 0.96 -5.57
N LEU A 82 4.03 -0.14 -4.83
CA LEU A 82 3.56 -0.26 -3.46
C LEU A 82 4.66 0.15 -2.46
N GLY A 83 4.23 0.75 -1.34
CA GLY A 83 5.12 1.19 -0.28
C GLY A 83 5.74 2.57 -0.51
N ILE A 84 6.66 2.95 0.37
CA ILE A 84 7.34 4.26 0.36
C ILE A 84 8.79 4.18 -0.14
N ASP A 85 9.36 2.98 -0.23
CA ASP A 85 10.76 2.74 -0.60
C ASP A 85 10.91 2.30 -2.08
N THR A 86 10.24 3.02 -2.97
CA THR A 86 10.29 2.74 -4.42
C THR A 86 11.69 2.98 -4.97
N GLN A 87 12.28 1.98 -5.63
CA GLN A 87 13.60 2.13 -6.24
C GLN A 87 13.52 2.99 -7.51
N PRO A 88 14.51 3.86 -7.80
CA PRO A 88 14.49 4.71 -9.00
C PRO A 88 14.35 3.91 -10.32
N ALA A 89 14.96 2.73 -10.39
CA ALA A 89 14.87 1.84 -11.55
C ALA A 89 13.44 1.30 -11.76
N GLU A 90 12.72 1.00 -10.68
CA GLU A 90 11.33 0.53 -10.73
C GLU A 90 10.39 1.63 -11.22
N LEU A 91 10.55 2.85 -10.69
CA LEU A 91 9.78 4.01 -11.14
C LEU A 91 10.03 4.32 -12.61
N LEU A 92 11.30 4.30 -13.06
CA LEU A 92 11.65 4.54 -14.45
C LEU A 92 11.05 3.48 -15.38
N ALA A 93 11.11 2.21 -14.99
CA ALA A 93 10.52 1.12 -15.75
C ALA A 93 8.99 1.27 -15.85
N ALA A 94 8.32 1.60 -14.74
CA ALA A 94 6.88 1.84 -14.70
C ALA A 94 6.45 2.99 -15.63
N LEU A 95 7.17 4.12 -15.59
CA LEU A 95 6.91 5.27 -16.46
C LEU A 95 7.16 4.95 -17.94
N THR A 96 8.26 4.27 -18.26
CA THR A 96 8.60 3.89 -19.65
C THR A 96 7.57 2.92 -20.23
N ASN A 97 7.14 1.94 -19.44
CA ASN A 97 6.10 0.99 -19.85
C ASN A 97 4.75 1.68 -20.06
N ALA A 98 4.35 2.56 -19.13
CA ALA A 98 3.12 3.34 -19.25
C ALA A 98 3.12 4.24 -20.49
N ALA A 99 4.24 4.89 -20.80
CA ALA A 99 4.40 5.70 -22.00
C ALA A 99 4.24 4.89 -23.31
N GLN A 100 4.58 3.61 -23.29
CA GLN A 100 4.43 2.68 -24.44
C GLN A 100 3.07 1.97 -24.47
N GLY A 101 2.15 2.27 -23.53
CA GLY A 101 0.88 1.55 -23.40
C GLY A 101 1.04 0.09 -22.97
N ARG A 102 2.19 -0.27 -22.40
CA ARG A 102 2.48 -1.61 -21.89
C ARG A 102 2.01 -1.69 -20.45
N THR A 103 0.77 -2.14 -20.25
CA THR A 103 0.27 -2.47 -18.91
C THR A 103 0.98 -3.72 -18.41
N VAL A 104 1.66 -3.63 -17.27
CA VAL A 104 2.14 -4.85 -16.58
C VAL A 104 0.93 -5.41 -15.81
N GLY A 105 0.48 -6.59 -16.20
CA GLY A 105 -0.76 -7.20 -15.73
C GLY A 105 -0.87 -7.37 -14.21
N LEU A 106 -2.13 -7.39 -13.75
CA LEU A 106 -2.60 -7.47 -12.36
C LEU A 106 -1.74 -8.35 -11.45
N VAL A 107 -0.91 -7.73 -10.62
CA VAL A 107 -0.69 -8.28 -9.27
C VAL A 107 -1.65 -7.57 -8.35
N THR A 108 -2.73 -8.30 -8.09
CA THR A 108 -3.75 -8.10 -7.08
C THR A 108 -3.25 -7.35 -5.84
N ARG A 109 -3.75 -6.12 -5.66
CA ARG A 109 -4.62 -5.70 -4.55
C ARG A 109 -4.21 -6.05 -3.11
N ILE A 110 -2.93 -6.22 -2.82
CA ILE A 110 -2.44 -6.10 -1.44
C ILE A 110 -2.09 -4.64 -1.25
N LEU A 111 -3.13 -3.83 -1.07
CA LEU A 111 -2.98 -2.48 -0.54
C LEU A 111 -2.45 -2.66 0.88
N LEU A 112 -1.13 -2.68 1.00
CA LEU A 112 -0.45 -2.51 2.27
C LEU A 112 -0.91 -1.15 2.79
N LEU A 113 -1.90 -1.19 3.68
CA LEU A 113 -2.33 -0.06 4.48
C LEU A 113 -1.07 0.41 5.21
N CYS A 114 -0.51 1.53 4.77
CA CYS A 114 0.65 2.08 5.43
C CYS A 114 0.18 2.74 6.71
N HIS A 115 0.18 1.93 7.76
CA HIS A 115 0.04 2.40 9.11
C HIS A 115 1.30 3.18 9.47
N GLY A 116 1.17 4.50 9.59
CA GLY A 116 2.18 5.33 10.23
C GLY A 116 2.43 4.79 11.64
N LYS A 117 3.66 4.36 11.89
CA LYS A 117 4.20 3.87 13.17
C LYS A 117 3.28 4.14 14.39
N GLY A 118 2.69 3.08 14.94
CA GLY A 118 2.28 3.04 16.34
C GLY A 118 0.78 3.12 16.67
N ALA A 119 -0.10 2.38 16.02
CA ALA A 119 -1.35 1.94 16.66
C ALA A 119 -1.28 0.42 16.85
N PRO A 120 -1.64 -0.11 18.03
CA PRO A 120 -1.69 -1.54 18.23
C PRO A 120 -2.71 -2.08 17.22
N LEU A 121 -2.38 -3.18 16.56
CA LEU A 121 -3.33 -4.00 15.83
C LEU A 121 -4.52 -4.29 16.75
N GLY A 122 -5.53 -3.44 16.72
CA GLY A 122 -6.67 -3.49 17.60
C GLY A 122 -7.47 -4.73 17.29
N ARG A 123 -7.25 -5.78 18.09
CA ARG A 123 -8.01 -7.04 18.15
C ARG A 123 -7.66 -8.10 17.10
N TYR A 124 -6.38 -8.34 16.84
CA TYR A 124 -5.98 -9.75 16.67
C TYR A 124 -5.94 -10.34 18.07
N SER A 125 -7.11 -10.79 18.53
CA SER A 125 -7.32 -11.34 19.87
C SER A 125 -6.24 -12.37 20.17
N LEU A 126 -5.67 -12.37 21.39
CA LEU A 126 -4.79 -13.42 21.91
C LEU A 126 -5.30 -14.84 21.59
N ALA A 127 -6.61 -14.99 21.37
CA ALA A 127 -7.23 -16.23 20.89
C ALA A 127 -6.79 -16.67 19.49
N ILE A 128 -6.61 -15.76 18.53
CA ILE A 128 -6.19 -16.07 17.15
C ILE A 128 -4.71 -16.46 17.13
N GLU A 129 -3.85 -15.72 17.83
CA GLU A 129 -2.44 -16.07 17.97
C GLU A 129 -2.27 -17.40 18.69
N GLY A 130 -3.01 -17.60 19.80
CA GLY A 130 -3.03 -18.87 20.52
C GLY A 130 -3.51 -20.04 19.66
N ALA A 131 -4.57 -19.84 18.86
CA ALA A 131 -5.06 -20.85 17.93
C ALA A 131 -4.03 -21.18 16.83
N PHE A 132 -3.33 -20.17 16.31
CA PHE A 132 -2.30 -20.36 15.30
C PHE A 132 -1.09 -21.11 15.87
N VAL A 133 -0.63 -20.75 17.08
CA VAL A 133 0.45 -21.46 17.78
C VAL A 133 0.06 -22.91 18.07
N ALA A 134 -1.16 -23.15 18.57
CA ALA A 134 -1.66 -24.49 18.85
C ALA A 134 -1.74 -25.36 17.58
N ALA A 135 -2.24 -24.80 16.47
CA ALA A 135 -2.30 -25.50 15.19
C ALA A 135 -0.90 -25.91 14.68
N ASN A 136 0.08 -25.01 14.79
CA ASN A 136 1.46 -25.30 14.39
C ASN A 136 2.10 -26.37 15.28
N LEU A 137 1.90 -26.30 16.60
CA LEU A 137 2.39 -27.34 17.53
C LEU A 137 1.77 -28.71 17.24
N ALA A 138 0.47 -28.76 16.96
CA ALA A 138 -0.22 -30.00 16.60
C ALA A 138 0.31 -30.60 15.29
N ALA A 139 0.58 -29.76 14.28
CA ALA A 139 1.16 -30.20 13.02
C ALA A 139 2.57 -30.79 13.21
N ILE A 140 3.42 -30.13 14.00
CA ILE A 140 4.78 -30.63 14.31
C ILE A 140 4.71 -31.95 15.07
N ALA A 141 3.86 -32.06 16.08
CA ALA A 141 3.69 -33.29 16.85
C ALA A 141 3.16 -34.44 15.98
N GLY A 142 2.21 -34.16 15.09
CA GLY A 142 1.70 -35.13 14.11
C GLY A 142 2.80 -35.62 13.17
N ALA A 143 3.60 -34.71 12.62
CA ALA A 143 4.72 -35.07 11.75
C ALA A 143 5.77 -35.92 12.49
N ALA A 144 6.10 -35.56 13.74
CA ALA A 144 7.03 -36.32 14.57
C ALA A 144 6.50 -37.72 14.91
N ALA A 145 5.20 -37.86 15.19
CA ALA A 145 4.57 -39.15 15.47
C ALA A 145 4.57 -40.07 14.23
N VAL A 146 4.25 -39.52 13.06
CA VAL A 146 4.32 -40.24 11.78
C VAL A 146 5.76 -40.67 11.50
N PHE A 147 6.73 -39.76 11.68
CA PHE A 147 8.15 -40.08 11.51
C PHE A 147 8.60 -41.20 12.45
N ALA A 148 8.26 -41.12 13.74
CA ALA A 148 8.60 -42.14 14.72
C ALA A 148 7.91 -43.49 14.45
N ALA A 149 6.69 -43.48 13.90
CA ALA A 149 6.00 -44.70 13.48
C ALA A 149 6.69 -45.36 12.27
N ILE A 150 7.10 -44.57 11.27
CA ILE A 150 7.85 -45.06 10.10
C ILE A 150 9.23 -45.59 10.53
N TRP A 151 9.93 -44.87 11.39
CA TRP A 151 11.24 -45.25 11.91
C TRP A 151 11.19 -46.59 12.65
N ARG A 152 10.22 -46.74 13.57
CA ARG A 152 10.03 -47.99 14.34
C ARG A 152 9.69 -49.19 13.45
N ARG A 153 8.94 -49.00 12.37
CA ARG A 153 8.64 -50.07 11.39
C ARG A 153 9.84 -50.45 10.50
N ARG A 154 10.84 -49.58 10.38
CA ARG A 154 12.04 -49.84 9.56
C ARG A 154 13.21 -50.43 10.36
N HIS A 155 13.23 -50.23 11.68
CA HIS A 155 14.34 -50.61 12.57
C HIS A 155 13.95 -51.57 13.71
N GLY A 156 12.72 -52.06 13.74
CA GLY A 156 12.27 -53.16 14.61
C GLY A 156 11.65 -54.25 13.75
#